data_AF-D6Z8X8-F1
#
_entry.id   AF-D6Z8X8-F1
#
_cell.length_a   1.000
_cell.length_b   1.000
_cell.length_c   1.000
_cell.angle_alpha   90.00
_cell.angle_beta   90.00
_cell.angle_gamma   90.00
#
_symmetry.space_group_name_H-M   'P 1'
#
loop_
_entity.id
_entity.type
_entity.pdbx_description
1 polymer ?
#
loop_
_entity_poly.entity_id
_entity_poly.type
_entity_poly.pdbx_seq_one_letter_code
_entity_poly.pdbx_strand_id
1 'polypeptide(L)'
;MASPNQPLGPEELAEVFEAAQTAMVEGSDSEGWASVTVQGLDRVVASVALKDGAFAHFGPMRLSDNRLIGSQVLAQLILEAIQKAQRGALVQLHSKIVTQAPRPDPWDEYWSLPEHERPDSFEEYLAQRQSSRGGALDPEERIAADDGAGLYQGSVMRVDLDPKKIRATPPGERHDEAVAARYDRLADELARVAAVPESAVFTAADDKANPTATVTVDRGGNVVEVWLHPEVFRRVTSDRLGAVIARCAASAHQGMLDMLLVKIDDDPQG
;
A
#
# COMPACT_ATOMS: atom_id res chain seq x y z
N MET A 1 -11.31 -4.72 -26.36
CA MET A 1 -12.63 -4.65 -25.70
C MET A 1 -12.40 -4.51 -24.20
N ALA A 2 -13.27 -3.71 -23.56
CA ALA A 2 -13.24 -3.18 -22.18
C ALA A 2 -12.05 -2.26 -21.84
N SER A 3 -12.25 -0.95 -22.01
CA SER A 3 -11.64 0.04 -21.12
C SER A 3 -12.79 0.82 -20.48
N PRO A 4 -13.15 0.53 -19.22
CA PRO A 4 -14.22 1.23 -18.55
C PRO A 4 -13.72 1.79 -17.21
N ASN A 5 -12.55 2.39 -17.15
CA ASN A 5 -12.08 3.08 -15.95
C ASN A 5 -11.60 4.46 -16.37
N GLN A 6 -12.31 5.51 -15.96
CA GLN A 6 -11.91 6.88 -16.24
C GLN A 6 -11.16 7.46 -15.04
N PRO A 7 -10.02 8.13 -15.28
CA PRO A 7 -9.30 8.84 -14.24
C PRO A 7 -10.12 9.97 -13.62
N LEU A 8 -9.96 10.20 -12.31
CA LEU A 8 -10.52 11.36 -11.62
C LEU A 8 -9.85 12.67 -12.08
N GLY A 9 -10.62 13.77 -12.03
CA GLY A 9 -10.08 15.12 -12.22
C GLY A 9 -9.20 15.59 -11.05
N PRO A 10 -8.38 16.65 -11.21
CA PRO A 10 -7.46 17.12 -10.17
C PRO A 10 -8.13 17.52 -8.84
N GLU A 11 -9.34 18.08 -8.89
CA GLU A 11 -10.12 18.46 -7.71
C GLU A 11 -10.66 17.23 -6.97
N GLU A 12 -11.21 16.27 -7.71
CA GLU A 12 -11.68 14.98 -7.17
C GLU A 12 -10.52 14.15 -6.59
N LEU A 13 -9.34 14.21 -7.22
CA LEU A 13 -8.12 13.59 -6.70
C LEU A 13 -7.73 14.22 -5.36
N ALA A 14 -7.75 15.55 -5.23
CA ALA A 14 -7.41 16.22 -3.98
C ALA A 14 -8.35 15.79 -2.84
N GLU A 15 -9.65 15.73 -3.10
CA GLU A 15 -10.64 15.22 -2.13
C GLU A 15 -10.39 13.75 -1.76
N VAL A 16 -10.04 12.90 -2.74
CA VAL A 16 -9.67 11.50 -2.50
C VAL A 16 -8.41 11.40 -1.65
N PHE A 17 -7.40 12.24 -1.89
CA PHE A 17 -6.16 12.26 -1.12
C PHE A 17 -6.40 12.69 0.34
N GLU A 18 -7.18 13.75 0.58
CA GLU A 18 -7.54 14.16 1.94
C GLU A 18 -8.36 13.08 2.68
N ALA A 19 -9.31 12.46 1.98
CA ALA A 19 -10.10 11.35 2.53
C ALA A 19 -9.26 10.08 2.75
N ALA A 20 -8.21 9.84 1.96
CA ALA A 20 -7.29 8.72 2.13
C ALA A 20 -6.29 8.96 3.27
N GLN A 21 -5.89 10.21 3.49
CA GLN A 21 -4.97 10.60 4.56
C GLN A 21 -5.57 10.36 5.95
N THR A 22 -6.89 10.51 6.08
CA THR A 22 -7.61 10.31 7.35
C THR A 22 -8.25 8.93 7.46
N ALA A 23 -8.26 8.14 6.39
CA ALA A 23 -8.81 6.79 6.41
C ALA A 23 -8.00 5.87 7.31
N MET A 24 -8.69 5.01 8.05
CA MET A 24 -8.10 3.96 8.86
C MET A 24 -8.59 2.61 8.32
N VAL A 25 -7.66 1.70 8.09
CA VAL A 25 -7.97 0.36 7.58
C VAL A 25 -7.54 -0.69 8.59
N GLU A 26 -8.46 -1.57 8.93
CA GLU A 26 -8.23 -2.67 9.85
C GLU A 26 -7.91 -3.96 9.09
N GLY A 27 -6.93 -4.71 9.59
CA GLY A 27 -6.61 -6.06 9.16
C GLY A 27 -6.45 -6.96 10.37
N SER A 28 -7.01 -8.17 10.29
CA SER A 28 -6.83 -9.22 11.29
C SER A 28 -6.10 -10.41 10.68
N ASP A 29 -5.32 -11.12 11.49
CA ASP A 29 -4.79 -12.42 11.07
C ASP A 29 -5.93 -13.43 10.85
N SER A 30 -5.60 -14.54 10.20
CA SER A 30 -6.54 -15.63 9.88
C SER A 30 -7.14 -16.33 11.10
N GLU A 31 -6.48 -16.30 12.25
CA GLU A 31 -6.93 -16.91 13.50
C GLU A 31 -7.61 -15.91 14.45
N GLY A 32 -7.53 -14.61 14.16
CA GLY A 32 -8.15 -13.54 14.93
C GLY A 32 -7.49 -13.29 16.28
N TRP A 33 -6.18 -13.52 16.40
CA TRP A 33 -5.39 -13.23 17.60
C TRP A 33 -4.85 -11.80 17.65
N ALA A 34 -4.66 -11.17 16.50
CA ALA A 34 -4.14 -9.83 16.30
C ALA A 34 -5.04 -9.07 15.32
N SER A 35 -5.39 -7.84 15.70
CA SER A 35 -5.99 -6.85 14.81
C SER A 35 -5.06 -5.64 14.74
N VAL A 36 -4.89 -5.09 13.55
CA VAL A 36 -4.00 -4.00 13.25
C VAL A 36 -4.76 -2.95 12.47
N THR A 37 -4.61 -1.69 12.87
CA THR A 37 -5.11 -0.55 12.12
C THR A 37 -3.94 0.20 11.50
N VAL A 38 -4.04 0.48 10.20
CA VAL A 38 -3.08 1.32 9.46
C VAL A 38 -3.76 2.57 8.93
N GLN A 39 -2.99 3.64 8.78
CA GLN A 39 -3.40 4.84 8.07
C GLN A 39 -3.51 4.55 6.57
N GLY A 40 -4.54 5.09 5.90
CA GLY A 40 -4.91 4.70 4.55
C GLY A 40 -3.85 5.05 3.49
N LEU A 41 -3.33 6.28 3.52
CA LEU A 41 -2.45 6.79 2.47
C LEU A 41 -1.00 6.29 2.62
N ASP A 42 -0.42 6.46 3.80
CA ASP A 42 0.99 6.16 4.09
C ASP A 42 1.20 4.76 4.67
N ARG A 43 0.10 4.04 4.98
CA ARG A 43 0.09 2.63 5.43
C ARG A 43 0.88 2.41 6.72
N VAL A 44 1.05 3.48 7.50
CA VAL A 44 1.72 3.45 8.81
C VAL A 44 0.81 2.77 9.82
N VAL A 45 1.37 1.84 10.60
CA VAL A 45 0.65 1.17 11.68
C VAL A 45 0.28 2.17 12.78
N ALA A 46 -1.02 2.41 12.94
CA ALA A 46 -1.57 3.30 13.96
C ALA A 46 -1.77 2.58 15.30
N SER A 47 -2.28 1.35 15.26
CA SER A 47 -2.51 0.54 16.46
C SER A 47 -2.43 -0.96 16.19
N VAL A 48 -2.04 -1.70 17.22
CA VAL A 48 -2.06 -3.17 17.25
C VAL A 48 -2.81 -3.59 18.50
N ALA A 49 -3.84 -4.41 18.33
CA ALA A 49 -4.64 -4.99 19.40
C ALA A 49 -4.47 -6.50 19.39
N LEU A 50 -4.26 -7.10 20.57
CA LEU A 50 -4.20 -8.55 20.73
C LEU A 50 -5.47 -9.02 21.43
N LYS A 51 -5.97 -10.18 21.00
CA LYS A 51 -7.10 -10.83 21.65
C LYS A 51 -6.76 -11.18 23.10
N ASP A 52 -7.76 -11.04 23.97
CA ASP A 52 -7.65 -11.42 25.38
C ASP A 52 -7.15 -12.86 25.51
N GLY A 53 -6.16 -13.05 26.39
CA GLY A 53 -5.54 -14.36 26.62
C GLY A 53 -4.46 -14.74 25.61
N ALA A 54 -4.15 -13.92 24.60
CA ALA A 54 -3.06 -14.21 23.64
C ALA A 54 -1.74 -14.56 24.35
N PHE A 55 -1.37 -13.82 25.40
CA PHE A 55 -0.13 -14.06 26.15
C PHE A 55 -0.15 -15.41 26.89
N ALA A 56 -1.30 -15.79 27.44
CA ALA A 56 -1.46 -17.08 28.10
C ALA A 56 -1.45 -18.25 27.09
N HIS A 57 -1.93 -18.00 25.87
CA HIS A 57 -1.96 -18.97 24.78
C HIS A 57 -0.57 -19.19 24.16
N PHE A 58 0.10 -18.12 23.74
CA PHE A 58 1.40 -18.19 23.05
C PHE A 58 2.57 -18.35 24.00
N GLY A 59 2.52 -17.76 25.20
CA GLY A 59 3.61 -17.80 26.18
C GLY A 59 4.21 -19.18 26.48
N PRO A 60 3.41 -20.24 26.68
CA PRO A 60 3.91 -21.59 26.94
C PRO A 60 4.21 -22.40 25.68
N MET A 61 3.97 -21.89 24.47
CA MET A 61 4.14 -22.66 23.22
C MET A 61 5.59 -23.08 23.01
N ARG A 62 5.76 -24.37 22.71
CA ARG A 62 7.05 -25.01 22.52
C ARG A 62 7.04 -25.95 21.33
N LEU A 63 8.20 -26.11 20.70
CA LEU A 63 8.48 -27.20 19.78
C LEU A 63 8.68 -28.53 20.54
N SER A 64 8.74 -29.63 19.79
CA SER A 64 9.03 -30.97 20.30
C SER A 64 10.37 -31.08 21.02
N ASP A 65 11.33 -30.20 20.70
CA ASP A 65 12.64 -30.08 21.35
C ASP A 65 12.63 -29.16 22.60
N ASN A 66 11.45 -28.78 23.09
CA ASN A 66 11.21 -27.94 24.26
C ASN A 66 11.65 -26.47 24.10
N ARG A 67 12.03 -25.99 22.91
CA ARG A 67 12.29 -24.56 22.66
C ARG A 67 11.01 -23.74 22.65
N LEU A 68 11.03 -22.57 23.30
CA LEU A 68 9.91 -21.61 23.28
C LEU A 68 9.80 -20.97 21.89
N ILE A 69 8.61 -21.04 21.30
CA ILE A 69 8.31 -20.46 19.97
C ILE A 69 7.16 -19.46 19.99
N GLY A 70 6.52 -19.27 21.14
CA GLY A 70 5.35 -18.39 21.26
C GLY A 70 5.56 -16.99 20.70
N SER A 71 6.72 -16.38 20.95
CA SER A 71 7.02 -15.03 20.47
C SER A 71 7.15 -14.97 18.94
N GLN A 72 7.67 -16.04 18.32
CA GLN A 72 7.83 -16.13 16.88
C GLN A 72 6.48 -16.33 16.20
N VAL A 73 5.64 -17.22 16.74
CA VAL A 73 4.28 -17.44 16.24
C VAL A 73 3.45 -16.16 16.34
N LEU A 74 3.48 -15.50 17.50
CA LEU A 74 2.76 -14.23 17.68
C LEU A 74 3.28 -13.14 16.74
N ALA A 75 4.59 -13.04 16.51
CA ALA A 75 5.16 -12.08 15.57
C ALA A 75 4.65 -12.29 14.13
N GLN A 76 4.52 -13.56 13.70
CA GLN A 76 4.00 -13.89 12.37
C GLN A 76 2.52 -13.53 12.22
N LEU A 77 1.69 -13.81 13.23
CA LEU A 77 0.28 -13.42 13.20
C LEU A 77 0.10 -11.89 13.17
N ILE A 78 0.92 -11.15 13.93
CA ILE A 78 0.92 -9.69 13.87
C ILE A 78 1.34 -9.20 12.49
N LEU A 79 2.38 -9.80 11.90
CA LEU A 79 2.83 -9.46 10.54
C LEU A 79 1.74 -9.72 9.50
N GLU A 80 1.04 -10.85 9.58
CA GLU A 80 -0.10 -11.18 8.72
C GLU A 80 -1.20 -10.13 8.83
N ALA A 81 -1.57 -9.75 10.05
CA ALA A 81 -2.57 -8.70 10.30
C ALA A 81 -2.15 -7.34 9.72
N ILE A 82 -0.87 -6.94 9.91
CA ILE A 82 -0.32 -5.71 9.31
C ILE A 82 -0.42 -5.78 7.78
N GLN A 83 0.06 -6.86 7.16
CA GLN A 83 0.07 -7.00 5.71
C GLN A 83 -1.35 -6.97 5.11
N LYS A 84 -2.32 -7.59 5.79
CA LYS A 84 -3.73 -7.53 5.38
C LYS A 84 -4.29 -6.12 5.50
N ALA A 85 -3.96 -5.39 6.56
CA ALA A 85 -4.37 -3.98 6.74
C ALA A 85 -3.75 -3.09 5.64
N GLN A 86 -2.44 -3.21 5.39
CA GLN A 86 -1.72 -2.46 4.35
C GLN A 86 -2.25 -2.77 2.95
N ARG A 87 -2.60 -4.04 2.68
CA ARG A 87 -3.25 -4.43 1.42
C ARG A 87 -4.66 -3.85 1.30
N GLY A 88 -5.46 -3.90 2.36
CA GLY A 88 -6.78 -3.29 2.39
C GLY A 88 -6.73 -1.79 2.10
N ALA A 89 -5.73 -1.10 2.65
CA ALA A 89 -5.48 0.32 2.39
C ALA A 89 -5.16 0.59 0.91
N LEU A 90 -4.30 -0.23 0.30
CA LEU A 90 -4.02 -0.15 -1.15
C LEU A 90 -5.27 -0.39 -2.00
N VAL A 91 -6.06 -1.41 -1.68
CA VAL A 91 -7.32 -1.71 -2.38
C VAL A 91 -8.31 -0.55 -2.26
N GLN A 92 -8.45 0.03 -1.06
CA GLN A 92 -9.34 1.15 -0.81
C GLN A 92 -8.87 2.40 -1.58
N LEU A 93 -7.59 2.73 -1.54
CA LEU A 93 -7.00 3.83 -2.29
C LEU A 93 -7.21 3.64 -3.80
N HIS A 94 -6.89 2.45 -4.32
CA HIS A 94 -7.10 2.09 -5.71
C HIS A 94 -8.57 2.26 -6.13
N SER A 95 -9.51 1.79 -5.31
CA SER A 95 -10.95 1.91 -5.63
C SER A 95 -11.46 3.35 -5.67
N LYS A 96 -10.78 4.27 -4.98
CA LYS A 96 -11.13 5.69 -4.98
C LYS A 96 -10.48 6.44 -6.14
N ILE A 97 -9.25 6.10 -6.52
CA ILE A 97 -8.52 6.76 -7.61
C ILE A 97 -9.01 6.28 -8.99
N VAL A 98 -9.41 5.01 -9.07
CA VAL A 98 -9.90 4.39 -10.30
C VAL A 98 -11.42 4.28 -10.21
N THR A 99 -12.12 5.28 -10.74
CA THR A 99 -13.57 5.23 -10.93
C THR A 99 -13.91 4.19 -11.99
N GLN A 100 -14.68 3.17 -11.61
CA GLN A 100 -15.34 2.33 -12.59
C GLN A 100 -16.21 3.23 -13.47
N ALA A 101 -15.93 3.26 -14.77
CA ALA A 101 -16.85 3.85 -15.71
C ALA A 101 -18.20 3.15 -15.52
N PRO A 102 -19.29 3.92 -15.42
CA PRO A 102 -20.62 3.35 -15.36
C PRO A 102 -20.76 2.42 -16.55
N ARG A 103 -21.04 1.14 -16.27
CA ARG A 103 -21.26 0.19 -17.35
C ARG A 103 -22.45 0.68 -18.17
N PRO A 104 -22.41 0.53 -19.50
CA PRO A 104 -23.59 0.80 -20.32
C PRO A 104 -24.77 0.01 -19.76
N ASP A 105 -25.96 0.63 -19.78
CA ASP A 105 -27.18 -0.10 -19.51
C ASP A 105 -27.20 -1.33 -20.43
N PRO A 106 -27.34 -2.56 -19.90
CA PRO A 106 -27.45 -3.76 -20.74
C PRO A 106 -28.47 -3.59 -21.86
N TRP A 107 -29.53 -2.81 -21.64
CA TRP A 107 -30.51 -2.48 -22.67
C TRP A 107 -29.88 -1.71 -23.85
N ASP A 108 -29.16 -0.63 -23.56
CA ASP A 108 -28.47 0.18 -24.57
C ASP A 108 -27.36 -0.61 -25.26
N GLU A 109 -26.63 -1.46 -24.51
CA GLU A 109 -25.59 -2.33 -25.04
C GLU A 109 -26.18 -3.33 -26.06
N TYR A 110 -27.29 -4.00 -25.71
CA TYR A 110 -28.01 -4.91 -26.60
C TYR A 110 -28.45 -4.25 -27.92
N TRP A 111 -29.02 -3.05 -27.84
CA TRP A 111 -29.45 -2.29 -29.02
C TRP A 111 -28.29 -1.67 -29.82
N SER A 112 -27.12 -1.52 -29.20
CA SER A 112 -25.90 -1.05 -29.87
C SER A 112 -25.16 -2.15 -30.65
N LEU A 113 -25.46 -3.44 -30.40
CA LEU A 113 -24.84 -4.55 -31.13
C LEU A 113 -25.26 -4.53 -32.61
N PRO A 114 -24.34 -4.87 -33.54
CA PRO A 114 -24.69 -5.15 -34.93
C PRO A 114 -25.78 -6.23 -35.01
N GLU A 115 -26.73 -6.09 -35.93
CA GLU A 115 -27.92 -6.95 -36.01
C GLU A 115 -27.58 -8.45 -36.18
N HIS A 116 -26.43 -8.75 -36.78
CA HIS A 116 -25.94 -10.12 -36.97
C HIS A 116 -25.21 -10.72 -35.75
N GLU A 117 -24.88 -9.90 -34.76
CA GLU A 117 -24.25 -10.31 -33.49
C GLU A 117 -25.23 -10.22 -32.31
N ARG A 118 -26.42 -9.65 -32.52
CA ARG A 118 -27.43 -9.46 -31.49
C ARG A 118 -28.18 -10.77 -31.23
N PRO A 119 -28.23 -11.27 -29.99
CA PRO A 119 -29.04 -12.43 -29.64
C PRO A 119 -30.53 -12.19 -29.94
N ASP A 120 -31.25 -13.27 -30.24
CA ASP A 120 -32.66 -13.22 -30.66
C ASP A 120 -33.58 -12.61 -29.58
N SER A 121 -33.13 -12.58 -28.32
CA SER A 121 -33.82 -11.91 -27.23
C SER A 121 -32.88 -11.20 -26.26
N PHE A 122 -33.43 -10.20 -25.58
CA PHE A 122 -32.72 -9.51 -24.49
C PHE A 122 -32.43 -10.45 -23.30
N GLU A 123 -33.31 -11.41 -23.01
CA GLU A 123 -33.09 -12.41 -21.95
C GLU A 123 -31.92 -13.34 -22.27
N GLU A 124 -31.80 -13.76 -23.53
CA GLU A 124 -30.67 -14.58 -23.99
C GLU A 124 -29.36 -13.78 -23.94
N TYR A 125 -29.41 -12.50 -24.32
CA TYR A 125 -28.28 -11.59 -24.15
C TYR A 125 -27.87 -11.44 -22.67
N LEU A 126 -28.82 -11.29 -21.74
CA LEU A 126 -28.52 -11.23 -20.31
C LEU A 126 -27.91 -12.55 -19.80
N ALA A 127 -28.43 -13.69 -20.21
CA ALA A 127 -27.90 -15.00 -19.84
C ALA A 127 -26.47 -15.21 -20.36
N GLN A 128 -26.22 -14.87 -21.63
CA GLN A 128 -24.89 -14.92 -22.24
C GLN A 128 -23.92 -13.93 -21.59
N ARG A 129 -24.37 -12.71 -21.26
CA ARG A 129 -23.60 -11.70 -20.52
C ARG A 129 -23.26 -12.15 -19.10
N GLN A 130 -24.16 -12.89 -18.46
CA GLN A 130 -23.95 -13.45 -17.13
C GLN A 130 -23.05 -14.69 -17.14
N SER A 131 -23.06 -15.50 -18.19
CA SER A 131 -22.19 -16.68 -18.35
C SER A 131 -20.78 -16.32 -18.87
N SER A 132 -20.66 -15.27 -19.67
CA SER A 132 -19.37 -14.72 -20.16
C SER A 132 -18.69 -13.81 -19.13
N ARG A 133 -19.41 -13.40 -18.09
CA ARG A 133 -18.78 -12.91 -16.85
C ARG A 133 -17.94 -14.04 -16.29
N GLY A 134 -16.63 -14.01 -16.55
CA GLY A 134 -15.67 -14.51 -15.59
C GLY A 134 -16.05 -13.98 -14.21
N GLY A 135 -15.79 -14.75 -13.16
CA GLY A 135 -16.04 -14.31 -11.78
C GLY A 135 -15.51 -12.89 -11.58
N ALA A 136 -16.17 -12.10 -10.72
CA ALA A 136 -15.63 -10.80 -10.35
C ALA A 136 -14.16 -10.99 -9.98
N LEU A 137 -13.26 -10.31 -10.70
CA LEU A 137 -11.83 -10.39 -10.41
C LEU A 137 -11.63 -10.10 -8.94
N ASP A 138 -10.78 -10.89 -8.28
CA ASP A 138 -10.36 -10.57 -6.94
C ASP A 138 -9.75 -9.15 -6.94
N PRO A 139 -9.92 -8.34 -5.87
CA PRO A 139 -9.33 -7.02 -5.80
C PRO A 139 -7.85 -6.95 -6.22
N GLU A 140 -7.05 -7.98 -5.96
CA GLU A 140 -5.64 -8.04 -6.38
C GLU A 140 -5.48 -8.22 -7.89
N GLU A 141 -6.24 -9.15 -8.48
CA GLU A 141 -6.25 -9.37 -9.93
C GLU A 141 -6.75 -8.13 -10.68
N ARG A 142 -7.66 -7.39 -10.05
CA ARG A 142 -8.14 -6.10 -10.58
C ARG A 142 -7.05 -5.04 -10.53
N ILE A 143 -6.34 -4.88 -9.41
CA ILE A 143 -5.22 -3.93 -9.32
C ILE A 143 -4.17 -4.26 -10.40
N ALA A 144 -3.79 -5.53 -10.53
CA ALA A 144 -2.81 -5.95 -11.53
C ALA A 144 -3.30 -5.73 -12.97
N ALA A 145 -4.60 -5.96 -13.24
CA ALA A 145 -5.20 -5.68 -14.55
C ALA A 145 -5.24 -4.17 -14.84
N ASP A 146 -5.56 -3.35 -13.85
CA ASP A 146 -5.64 -1.89 -13.98
C ASP A 146 -4.24 -1.25 -14.13
N ASP A 147 -3.25 -1.76 -13.39
CA ASP A 147 -1.83 -1.42 -13.54
C ASP A 147 -1.32 -1.81 -14.94
N GLY A 148 -1.60 -3.04 -15.38
CA GLY A 148 -1.22 -3.55 -16.70
C GLY A 148 -1.89 -2.80 -17.86
N ALA A 149 -3.09 -2.26 -17.63
CA ALA A 149 -3.80 -1.39 -18.56
C ALA A 149 -3.29 0.06 -18.54
N GLY A 150 -2.35 0.40 -17.64
CA GLY A 150 -1.79 1.74 -17.52
C GLY A 150 -2.77 2.78 -16.98
N LEU A 151 -3.82 2.36 -16.27
CA LEU A 151 -4.86 3.27 -15.77
C LEU A 151 -4.32 4.23 -14.69
N TYR A 152 -3.32 3.81 -13.91
CA TYR A 152 -2.55 4.73 -13.04
C TYR A 152 -1.75 5.77 -13.81
N GLN A 153 -1.27 5.45 -15.02
CA GLN A 153 -0.55 6.40 -15.88
C GLN A 153 -1.50 7.36 -16.60
N GLY A 154 -2.81 7.09 -16.58
CA GLY A 154 -3.84 7.95 -17.16
C GLY A 154 -4.49 8.91 -16.16
N SER A 155 -4.46 8.60 -14.86
CA SER A 155 -5.18 9.35 -13.80
C SER A 155 -4.36 10.34 -13.01
N VAL A 156 -3.15 9.97 -12.66
CA VAL A 156 -2.15 10.97 -12.31
C VAL A 156 -1.65 11.46 -13.67
N MET A 157 -1.52 12.77 -13.88
CA MET A 157 -0.83 13.32 -15.07
C MET A 157 0.33 12.39 -15.45
N ARG A 158 0.57 12.11 -16.73
CA ARG A 158 1.78 11.39 -17.17
C ARG A 158 3.01 12.18 -16.71
N VAL A 159 3.37 12.02 -15.44
CA VAL A 159 4.55 12.59 -14.83
C VAL A 159 5.61 11.60 -15.25
N ASP A 160 6.44 12.01 -16.20
CA ASP A 160 7.66 11.27 -16.48
C ASP A 160 8.38 11.03 -15.15
N LEU A 161 8.60 9.78 -14.80
CA LEU A 161 9.33 9.39 -13.59
C LEU A 161 10.85 9.32 -13.84
N ASP A 162 11.27 9.53 -15.10
CA ASP A 162 12.67 9.57 -15.51
C ASP A 162 13.23 10.99 -15.27
N PRO A 163 14.16 11.18 -14.33
CA PRO A 163 14.77 12.48 -14.05
C PRO A 163 15.31 13.19 -15.29
N LYS A 164 15.83 12.45 -16.27
CA LYS A 164 16.39 13.03 -17.49
C LYS A 164 15.31 13.58 -18.41
N LYS A 165 14.14 12.95 -18.45
CA LYS A 165 13.00 13.42 -19.24
C LYS A 165 12.32 14.62 -18.60
N ILE A 166 12.24 14.64 -17.27
CA ILE A 166 11.70 15.78 -16.52
C ILE A 166 12.53 17.05 -16.76
N ARG A 167 13.86 16.93 -16.81
CA ARG A 167 14.75 18.05 -17.14
C ARG A 167 14.72 18.44 -18.62
N ALA A 168 14.23 17.57 -19.49
CA ALA A 168 14.21 17.84 -20.93
C ALA A 168 13.04 18.78 -21.25
N THR A 169 13.34 20.04 -21.57
CA THR A 169 12.34 20.94 -22.14
C THR A 169 11.97 20.46 -23.55
N PRO A 170 10.68 20.29 -23.87
CA PRO A 170 10.24 19.94 -25.21
C PRO A 170 10.78 20.92 -26.26
N PRO A 171 11.18 20.47 -27.46
CA PRO A 171 11.66 21.37 -28.51
C PRO A 171 10.61 22.44 -28.85
N GLY A 172 10.93 23.72 -28.62
CA GLY A 172 10.06 24.86 -28.94
C GLY A 172 9.37 25.52 -27.74
N GLU A 173 9.43 24.93 -26.55
CA GLU A 173 8.97 25.56 -25.31
C GLU A 173 10.13 26.21 -24.54
N ARG A 174 9.84 27.32 -23.86
CA ARG A 174 10.71 27.89 -22.83
C ARG A 174 9.93 27.89 -21.54
N HIS A 175 10.40 27.14 -20.54
CA HIS A 175 9.88 27.28 -19.19
C HIS A 175 10.39 28.56 -18.56
N ASP A 176 9.53 29.24 -17.82
CA ASP A 176 9.96 30.30 -16.92
C ASP A 176 10.93 29.73 -15.87
N GLU A 177 11.82 30.59 -15.36
CA GLU A 177 12.88 30.22 -14.42
C GLU A 177 12.35 29.49 -13.17
N ALA A 178 11.18 29.93 -12.66
CA ALA A 178 10.51 29.29 -11.53
C ALA A 178 9.98 27.88 -11.84
N VAL A 179 9.57 27.63 -13.08
CA VAL A 179 9.07 26.33 -13.54
C VAL A 179 10.23 25.37 -13.79
N ALA A 180 11.30 25.84 -14.42
CA ALA A 180 12.54 25.07 -14.59
C ALA A 180 13.13 24.63 -13.24
N ALA A 181 13.24 25.56 -12.28
CA ALA A 181 13.71 25.25 -10.93
C ALA A 181 12.80 24.26 -10.15
N ARG A 182 11.52 24.14 -10.54
CA ARG A 182 10.61 23.14 -9.97
C ARG A 182 10.85 21.76 -10.59
N TYR A 183 11.03 21.69 -11.91
CA TYR A 183 11.34 20.45 -12.62
C TYR A 183 12.71 19.88 -12.23
N ASP A 184 13.72 20.74 -12.04
CA ASP A 184 15.04 20.31 -11.57
C ASP A 184 14.97 19.69 -10.18
N ARG A 185 14.25 20.32 -9.24
CA ARG A 185 14.02 19.76 -7.89
C ARG A 185 13.31 18.40 -7.94
N LEU A 186 12.27 18.28 -8.75
CA LEU A 186 11.54 17.02 -8.92
C LEU A 186 12.43 15.92 -9.51
N ALA A 187 13.25 16.26 -10.52
CA ALA A 187 14.20 15.32 -11.10
C ALA A 187 15.26 14.87 -10.10
N ASP A 188 15.76 15.78 -9.25
CA ASP A 188 16.70 15.45 -8.17
C ASP A 188 16.07 14.52 -7.14
N GLU A 189 14.84 14.80 -6.71
CA GLU A 189 14.07 13.95 -5.80
C GLU A 189 13.87 12.53 -6.36
N LEU A 190 13.45 12.42 -7.62
CA LEU A 190 13.25 11.12 -8.27
C LEU A 190 14.57 10.37 -8.50
N ALA A 191 15.65 11.07 -8.84
CA ALA A 191 16.98 10.47 -8.96
C ALA A 191 17.47 9.89 -7.63
N ARG A 192 17.18 10.56 -6.50
CA ARG A 192 17.51 10.07 -5.15
C ARG A 192 16.71 8.83 -4.80
N VAL A 193 15.40 8.87 -5.02
CA VAL A 193 14.53 7.70 -4.79
C VAL A 193 14.98 6.51 -5.65
N ALA A 194 15.36 6.75 -6.91
CA ALA A 194 15.88 5.71 -7.80
C ALA A 194 17.26 5.16 -7.39
N ALA A 195 18.07 5.94 -6.66
CA ALA A 195 19.38 5.51 -6.16
C ALA A 195 19.28 4.55 -4.97
N VAL A 196 18.18 4.59 -4.21
CA VAL A 196 17.92 3.64 -3.13
C VAL A 196 17.57 2.27 -3.73
N PRO A 197 18.31 1.19 -3.40
CA PRO A 197 18.03 -0.14 -3.94
C PRO A 197 16.57 -0.56 -3.69
N GLU A 198 15.97 -1.29 -4.63
CA GLU A 198 14.62 -1.84 -4.42
C GLU A 198 14.57 -2.80 -3.22
N SER A 199 15.69 -3.45 -2.91
CA SER A 199 15.85 -4.32 -1.73
C SER A 199 16.14 -3.55 -0.43
N ALA A 200 16.12 -2.21 -0.44
CA ALA A 200 16.42 -1.44 0.75
C ALA A 200 15.33 -1.63 1.81
N VAL A 201 15.77 -1.83 3.05
CA VAL A 201 14.91 -1.97 4.22
C VAL A 201 15.44 -1.10 5.35
N PHE A 202 14.54 -0.71 6.25
CA PHE A 202 14.88 0.00 7.48
C PHE A 202 14.23 -0.71 8.66
N THR A 203 15.04 -1.03 9.67
CA THR A 203 14.58 -1.68 10.91
C THR A 203 14.65 -0.72 12.08
N ALA A 204 13.53 -0.58 12.80
CA ALA A 204 13.48 0.16 14.04
C ALA A 204 13.17 -0.75 15.23
N ALA A 205 13.63 -0.33 16.40
CA ALA A 205 13.53 -1.05 17.66
C ALA A 205 13.07 -0.10 18.77
N ASP A 206 12.39 -0.62 19.80
CA ASP A 206 11.95 0.17 20.95
C ASP A 206 13.09 0.52 21.91
N ASP A 207 14.08 -0.35 21.99
CA ASP A 207 15.34 -0.15 22.69
C ASP A 207 16.49 -0.69 21.83
N LYS A 208 17.58 0.08 21.69
CA LYS A 208 18.72 -0.29 20.82
C LYS A 208 19.59 -1.40 21.42
N ALA A 209 19.70 -1.45 22.75
CA ALA A 209 20.59 -2.39 23.44
C ALA A 209 19.88 -3.70 23.75
N ASN A 210 18.58 -3.65 24.04
CA ASN A 210 17.80 -4.80 24.46
C ASN A 210 16.34 -4.70 23.98
N PRO A 211 16.09 -4.83 22.66
CA PRO A 211 14.78 -4.63 22.07
C PRO A 211 13.75 -5.61 22.63
N THR A 212 12.54 -5.12 22.88
CA THR A 212 11.36 -5.93 23.09
C THR A 212 10.77 -6.37 21.75
N ALA A 213 10.77 -5.45 20.78
CA ALA A 213 10.29 -5.71 19.44
C ALA A 213 11.07 -4.90 18.40
N THR A 214 11.22 -5.46 17.21
CA THR A 214 11.71 -4.72 16.04
C THR A 214 10.72 -4.85 14.89
N VAL A 215 10.65 -3.80 14.08
CA VAL A 215 9.81 -3.76 12.88
C VAL A 215 10.68 -3.32 11.71
N THR A 216 10.62 -4.08 10.61
CA THR A 216 11.36 -3.79 9.38
C THR A 216 10.38 -3.36 8.29
N VAL A 217 10.69 -2.23 7.64
CA VAL A 217 9.91 -1.65 6.55
C VAL A 217 10.74 -1.66 5.26
N ASP A 218 10.13 -2.01 4.13
CA ASP A 218 10.77 -1.97 2.82
C ASP A 218 10.72 -0.57 2.17
N ARG A 219 11.40 -0.40 1.03
CA ARG A 219 11.40 0.84 0.24
C ARG A 219 9.99 1.33 -0.11
N GLY A 220 9.03 0.43 -0.25
CA GLY A 220 7.64 0.73 -0.56
C GLY A 220 6.80 1.13 0.65
N GLY A 221 7.37 1.17 1.86
CA GLY A 221 6.62 1.45 3.09
C GLY A 221 5.79 0.26 3.58
N ASN A 222 6.06 -0.97 3.15
CA ASN A 222 5.39 -2.16 3.67
C ASN A 222 6.17 -2.72 4.85
N VAL A 223 5.48 -3.20 5.88
CA VAL A 223 6.12 -3.96 6.95
C VAL A 223 6.41 -5.37 6.45
N VAL A 224 7.69 -5.72 6.37
CA VAL A 224 8.15 -7.02 5.87
C VAL A 224 8.58 -7.98 6.98
N GLU A 225 8.85 -7.45 8.17
CA GLU A 225 9.24 -8.26 9.32
C GLU A 225 8.78 -7.63 10.63
N VAL A 226 8.28 -8.48 11.53
CA VAL A 226 8.11 -8.18 12.94
C VAL A 226 8.90 -9.22 13.71
N TRP A 227 9.74 -8.79 14.64
CA TRP A 227 10.44 -9.66 15.56
C TRP A 227 10.09 -9.29 16.99
N LEU A 228 9.90 -10.31 17.83
CA LEU A 228 9.63 -10.17 19.26
C LEU A 228 10.71 -10.89 20.05
N HIS A 229 11.17 -10.25 21.12
CA HIS A 229 12.13 -10.86 22.04
C HIS A 229 11.58 -12.20 22.58
N PRO A 230 12.41 -13.26 22.72
CA PRO A 230 11.96 -14.56 23.25
C PRO A 230 11.25 -14.50 24.61
N GLU A 231 11.62 -13.50 25.41
CA GLU A 231 11.02 -13.21 26.72
C GLU A 231 9.96 -12.10 26.72
N VAL A 232 9.39 -11.73 25.56
CA VAL A 232 8.41 -10.64 25.44
C VAL A 232 7.27 -10.76 26.45
N PHE A 233 6.77 -11.98 26.68
CA PHE A 233 5.67 -12.27 27.61
C PHE A 233 5.99 -11.97 29.08
N ARG A 234 7.27 -11.85 29.44
CA ARG A 234 7.73 -11.47 30.78
C ARG A 234 8.06 -9.98 30.90
N ARG A 235 8.31 -9.32 29.77
CA ARG A 235 8.82 -7.95 29.71
C ARG A 235 7.71 -6.92 29.64
N VAL A 236 6.61 -7.24 28.95
CA VAL A 236 5.52 -6.31 28.67
C VAL A 236 4.16 -6.98 28.84
N THR A 237 3.10 -6.19 28.95
CA THR A 237 1.71 -6.65 28.86
C THR A 237 1.26 -6.67 27.40
N SER A 238 0.12 -7.30 27.10
CA SER A 238 -0.50 -7.31 25.76
C SER A 238 -0.69 -5.90 25.20
N ASP A 239 -1.27 -5.01 26.00
CA ASP A 239 -1.61 -3.64 25.57
C ASP A 239 -0.34 -2.82 25.31
N ARG A 240 0.68 -3.01 26.16
CA ARG A 240 1.96 -2.33 26.02
C ARG A 240 2.72 -2.84 24.79
N LEU A 241 2.62 -4.14 24.48
CA LEU A 241 3.24 -4.71 23.28
C LEU A 241 2.67 -4.08 22.00
N GLY A 242 1.35 -3.92 21.93
CA GLY A 242 0.71 -3.28 20.76
C GLY A 242 1.23 -1.86 20.52
N ALA A 243 1.33 -1.06 21.59
CA ALA A 243 1.90 0.29 21.51
C ALA A 243 3.39 0.32 21.16
N VAL A 244 4.17 -0.67 21.62
CA VAL A 244 5.59 -0.81 21.26
C VAL A 244 5.74 -1.05 19.75
N ILE A 245 4.98 -2.00 19.20
CA ILE A 245 5.05 -2.35 17.78
C ILE A 245 4.64 -1.18 16.90
N ALA A 246 3.54 -0.48 17.24
CA ALA A 246 3.09 0.69 16.48
C ALA A 246 4.16 1.80 16.45
N ARG A 247 4.85 2.06 17.59
CA ARG A 247 5.95 3.03 17.63
C ARG A 247 7.16 2.58 16.81
N CYS A 248 7.53 1.31 16.87
CA CYS A 248 8.61 0.76 16.04
C CYS A 248 8.26 0.88 14.56
N ALA A 249 7.03 0.56 14.16
CA ALA A 249 6.56 0.69 12.78
C ALA A 249 6.61 2.15 12.29
N ALA A 250 6.09 3.10 13.09
CA ALA A 250 6.16 4.52 12.75
C ALA A 250 7.62 5.02 12.63
N SER A 251 8.49 4.57 13.54
CA SER A 251 9.92 4.92 13.50
C SER A 251 10.63 4.29 12.29
N ALA A 252 10.26 3.07 11.91
CA ALA A 252 10.81 2.40 10.73
C ALA A 252 10.35 3.07 9.44
N HIS A 253 9.08 3.46 9.35
CA HIS A 253 8.56 4.28 8.26
C HIS A 253 9.28 5.61 8.16
N GLN A 254 9.42 6.33 9.26
CA GLN A 254 10.14 7.61 9.25
C GLN A 254 11.60 7.42 8.85
N GLY A 255 12.28 6.37 9.34
CA GLY A 255 13.65 6.06 8.95
C GLY A 255 13.79 5.70 7.46
N MET A 256 12.80 5.02 6.89
CA MET A 256 12.75 4.74 5.46
C MET A 256 12.50 6.02 4.65
N LEU A 257 11.55 6.87 5.07
CA LEU A 257 11.31 8.17 4.46
C LEU A 257 12.56 9.03 4.52
N ASP A 258 13.22 9.10 5.67
CA ASP A 258 14.48 9.78 5.84
C ASP A 258 15.52 9.17 4.88
N MET A 259 15.66 7.86 4.75
CA MET A 259 16.59 7.28 3.77
C MET A 259 16.25 7.64 2.31
N LEU A 260 14.97 7.79 1.97
CA LEU A 260 14.52 8.26 0.66
C LEU A 260 14.73 9.77 0.46
N LEU A 261 14.82 10.54 1.55
CA LEU A 261 14.89 12.01 1.58
C LEU A 261 16.27 12.59 2.00
N VAL A 262 17.14 11.82 2.64
CA VAL A 262 18.44 12.22 3.24
C VAL A 262 19.53 12.30 2.19
N LYS A 263 20.47 13.26 2.21
CA LYS A 263 20.58 14.63 2.74
C LYS A 263 21.61 15.30 1.82
N ILE A 264 21.42 16.55 1.44
CA ILE A 264 22.49 17.33 0.83
C ILE A 264 23.50 17.58 1.94
N ASP A 265 24.69 16.96 1.85
CA ASP A 265 25.87 17.57 2.47
C ASP A 265 26.09 18.87 1.69
N ASP A 266 25.57 19.98 2.21
CA ASP A 266 26.06 21.30 1.83
C ASP A 266 27.49 21.34 2.33
N ASP A 267 28.44 20.89 1.52
CA ASP A 267 29.86 21.07 1.78
C ASP A 267 30.17 22.55 1.48
N PRO A 268 30.34 23.43 2.48
CA PRO A 268 30.72 24.80 2.25
C PRO A 268 32.25 24.82 2.26
N GLN A 269 32.86 24.25 1.23
CA GLN A 269 34.28 24.47 0.95
C GLN A 269 34.44 24.99 -0.48
N GLY A 270 34.04 26.26 -0.62
CA GLY A 270 34.70 27.22 -1.49
C GLY A 270 35.65 28.08 -0.66
#